data_AF-A0A3P8LXT1-F1
#
_entry.id   AF-A0A3P8LXT1-F1
#
_cell.length_a   1.000
_cell.length_b   1.000
_cell.length_c   1.000
_cell.angle_alpha   90.00
_cell.angle_beta   90.00
_cell.angle_gamma   90.00
#
_symmetry.space_group_name_H-M   'P 1'
#
loop_
_entity.id
_entity.type
_entity.pdbx_description
1 polymer ?
#
loop_
_entity_poly.entity_id
_entity_poly.type
_entity_poly.pdbx_seq_one_letter_code
_entity_poly.pdbx_strand_id
1 'polypeptide(L)'
;MKKSLFWLLVLLLSPVAVLVVITPMDSQKQYIFGLLSIGILFLMGFSKNRSISVIMVVTSLLMSTRYMYFRLTQTLHFNSESKRFWGWGCFWPEVYIWVMLLLNYLQTVWR
;
A
#
# COMPACT_ATOMS: atom_id res chain seq x y z
N MET A 1 -16.50 16.91 19.14
CA MET A 1 -15.10 16.72 19.61
C MET A 1 -14.43 15.47 19.02
N LYS A 2 -15.05 14.27 19.00
CA LYS A 2 -14.43 13.05 18.44
C LYS A 2 -14.07 13.08 16.94
N LYS A 3 -14.88 13.76 16.09
CA LYS A 3 -14.63 13.85 14.64
C LYS A 3 -13.42 14.74 14.29
N SER A 4 -13.26 15.87 14.95
CA SER A 4 -12.11 16.76 14.76
C SER A 4 -10.81 16.08 15.20
N LEU A 5 -10.84 15.37 16.34
CA LEU A 5 -9.71 14.60 16.85
C LEU A 5 -9.32 13.43 15.92
N PHE A 6 -10.31 12.79 15.28
CA PHE A 6 -10.08 11.78 14.24
C PHE A 6 -9.40 12.36 12.99
N TRP A 7 -9.88 13.49 12.46
CA TRP A 7 -9.26 14.16 11.31
C TRP A 7 -7.83 14.63 11.62
N LEU A 8 -7.59 15.12 12.84
CA LEU A 8 -6.25 15.51 13.30
C LEU A 8 -5.30 14.31 13.39
N LEU A 9 -5.78 13.16 13.90
CA LEU A 9 -5.03 11.91 13.92
C LEU A 9 -4.69 11.39 12.52
N VAL A 10 -5.65 11.44 11.59
CA VAL A 10 -5.42 11.06 10.18
C VAL A 10 -4.36 11.97 9.54
N LEU A 11 -4.45 13.28 9.78
CA LEU A 11 -3.47 14.25 9.29
C LEU A 11 -2.07 14.03 9.90
N LEU A 12 -1.99 13.63 11.17
CA LEU A 12 -0.72 13.31 11.85
C LEU A 12 -0.11 11.99 11.39
N LEU A 13 -0.93 10.98 11.08
CA LEU A 13 -0.50 9.66 10.62
C LEU A 13 -0.13 9.64 9.14
N SER A 14 -0.67 10.56 8.34
CA SER A 14 -0.38 10.70 6.90
C SER A 14 1.12 10.85 6.58
N PRO A 15 1.87 11.76 7.24
CA PRO A 15 3.32 11.89 7.03
C PRO A 15 4.08 10.61 7.38
N VAL A 16 3.68 9.93 8.46
CA VAL A 16 4.31 8.68 8.91
C VAL A 16 4.10 7.58 7.86
N ALA A 17 2.89 7.49 7.32
CA ALA A 17 2.57 6.59 6.22
C ALA A 17 3.44 6.85 4.98
N VAL A 18 3.62 8.12 4.60
CA VAL A 18 4.47 8.51 3.47
C VAL A 18 5.94 8.15 3.73
N LEU A 19 6.44 8.38 4.94
CA LEU A 19 7.80 7.99 5.32
C LEU A 19 8.00 6.48 5.18
N VAL A 20 7.05 5.66 5.66
CA VAL A 20 7.12 4.18 5.53
C VAL A 20 7.15 3.71 4.08
N VAL A 21 6.46 4.42 3.18
CA VAL A 21 6.47 4.12 1.73
C VAL A 21 7.82 4.43 1.10
N ILE A 22 8.42 5.57 1.46
CA ILE A 22 9.63 6.10 0.82
C ILE A 22 10.92 5.49 1.40
N THR A 23 10.91 5.07 2.67
CA THR A 23 12.12 4.54 3.33
C THR A 23 12.67 3.33 2.58
N PRO A 24 13.88 3.42 1.98
CA PRO A 24 14.49 2.28 1.33
C PRO A 24 14.89 1.28 2.42
N MET A 25 14.23 0.13 2.41
CA MET A 25 14.60 -1.00 3.27
C MET A 25 15.34 -2.03 2.44
N ASP A 26 16.30 -2.68 3.08
CA ASP A 26 16.94 -3.86 2.52
C ASP A 26 15.90 -4.96 2.22
N SER A 27 16.13 -5.76 1.18
CA SER A 27 15.20 -6.79 0.68
C SER A 27 14.74 -7.75 1.77
N GLN A 28 15.62 -8.14 2.70
CA GLN A 28 15.27 -9.03 3.82
C GLN A 28 14.28 -8.37 4.79
N LYS A 29 14.51 -7.10 5.14
CA LYS A 29 13.67 -6.34 6.07
C LYS A 29 12.30 -6.06 5.46
N GLN A 30 12.27 -5.80 4.14
CA GLN A 30 11.03 -5.63 3.39
C GLN A 30 10.17 -6.89 3.40
N TYR A 31 10.77 -8.06 3.23
CA TYR A 31 10.07 -9.35 3.27
C TYR A 31 9.47 -9.64 4.65
N ILE A 32 10.26 -9.46 5.72
CA ILE A 32 9.79 -9.67 7.10
C ILE A 32 8.62 -8.72 7.44
N PHE A 33 8.74 -7.44 7.06
CA PHE A 33 7.68 -6.46 7.26
C PHE A 33 6.39 -6.84 6.50
N GLY A 34 6.53 -7.30 5.26
CA GLY A 34 5.41 -7.81 4.46
C GLY A 34 4.71 -9.00 5.13
N LEU A 35 5.47 -10.03 5.53
CA LEU A 35 4.90 -11.20 6.22
C LEU A 35 4.20 -10.86 7.53
N LEU A 36 4.82 -10.03 8.36
CA LEU A 36 4.21 -9.57 9.61
C LEU A 36 2.90 -8.84 9.36
N SER A 37 2.87 -7.96 8.37
CA SER A 37 1.65 -7.21 8.03
C SER A 37 0.52 -8.09 7.50
N ILE A 38 0.84 -9.11 6.69
CA ILE A 38 -0.15 -10.10 6.25
C ILE A 38 -0.68 -10.87 7.46
N GLY A 39 0.18 -11.29 8.39
CA GLY A 39 -0.24 -11.97 9.62
C GLY A 39 -1.20 -11.13 10.46
N ILE A 40 -0.88 -9.85 10.67
CA ILE A 40 -1.74 -8.91 11.41
C ILE A 40 -3.08 -8.71 10.68
N LEU A 41 -3.06 -8.50 9.37
CA LEU A 41 -4.27 -8.34 8.56
C LEU A 41 -5.15 -9.60 8.60
N PHE A 42 -4.55 -10.78 8.57
CA PHE A 42 -5.27 -12.05 8.65
C PHE A 42 -5.96 -12.21 10.01
N LEU A 43 -5.26 -11.90 11.10
CA LEU A 43 -5.84 -11.92 12.45
C LEU A 43 -6.97 -10.88 12.60
N MET A 44 -6.80 -9.68 12.03
CA MET A 44 -7.82 -8.64 12.02
C MET A 44 -9.04 -9.02 11.17
N GLY A 45 -8.86 -9.80 10.11
CA GLY A 45 -9.92 -10.28 9.22
C GLY A 45 -10.96 -11.17 9.90
N PHE A 46 -10.66 -11.76 11.07
CA PHE A 46 -11.64 -12.50 11.86
C PHE A 46 -12.67 -11.61 12.56
N SER A 47 -12.42 -10.30 12.68
CA SER A 47 -13.34 -9.38 13.34
C SER A 47 -14.33 -8.74 12.36
N LYS A 48 -15.63 -8.77 12.69
CA LYS A 48 -16.71 -8.13 11.90
C LYS A 48 -16.87 -6.62 12.16
N ASN A 49 -16.02 -6.01 12.98
CA ASN A 49 -16.16 -4.60 13.33
C ASN A 49 -15.83 -3.70 12.14
N ARG A 50 -16.72 -2.74 11.83
CA ARG A 50 -16.52 -1.76 10.74
C ARG A 50 -15.19 -1.00 10.87
N SER A 51 -14.81 -0.62 12.09
CA SER A 51 -13.54 0.06 12.36
C SER A 51 -12.31 -0.78 11.99
N ILE A 52 -12.37 -2.10 12.17
CA ILE A 52 -11.26 -3.00 11.84
C ILE A 52 -11.16 -3.18 10.32
N SER A 53 -12.30 -3.26 9.63
CA SER A 53 -12.32 -3.28 8.17
C SER A 53 -11.66 -2.03 7.55
N VAL A 54 -11.92 -0.84 8.11
CA VAL A 54 -11.25 0.40 7.66
C VAL A 54 -9.74 0.35 7.90
N ILE A 55 -9.27 -0.14 9.05
CA ILE A 55 -7.84 -0.28 9.35
C ILE A 55 -7.16 -1.26 8.38
N MET A 56 -7.84 -2.38 8.07
CA MET A 56 -7.34 -3.35 7.10
C MET A 56 -7.19 -2.76 5.71
N VAL A 57 -8.20 -1.99 5.27
CA VAL A 57 -8.17 -1.26 3.99
C VAL A 57 -6.99 -0.30 3.94
N VAL A 58 -6.85 0.58 4.93
CA VAL A 58 -5.75 1.57 4.98
C VAL A 58 -4.38 0.88 4.98
N THR A 59 -4.21 -0.17 5.77
CA THR A 59 -2.94 -0.91 5.86
C THR A 59 -2.60 -1.61 4.54
N SER A 60 -3.59 -2.20 3.86
CA SER A 60 -3.40 -2.83 2.55
C SER A 60 -3.04 -1.80 1.48
N LEU A 61 -3.64 -0.62 1.55
CA LEU A 61 -3.35 0.52 0.67
C LEU A 61 -1.90 1.03 0.88
N LEU A 62 -1.45 1.11 2.13
CA LEU A 62 -0.06 1.47 2.44
C LEU A 62 0.94 0.45 1.88
N MET A 63 0.68 -0.85 2.08
CA MET A 63 1.56 -1.91 1.58
C MET A 63 1.64 -1.93 0.05
N SER A 64 0.50 -1.80 -0.63
CA SER A 64 0.46 -1.76 -2.09
C SER A 64 1.17 -0.53 -2.66
N THR A 65 0.96 0.65 -2.06
CA THR A 65 1.66 1.88 -2.47
C THR A 65 3.17 1.76 -2.30
N ARG A 66 3.62 1.16 -1.19
CA ARG A 66 5.03 0.85 -0.95
C ARG A 66 5.60 -0.10 -2.00
N TYR A 67 4.86 -1.15 -2.37
CA TYR A 67 5.27 -2.06 -3.44
C TYR A 67 5.44 -1.32 -4.77
N MET A 68 4.49 -0.46 -5.14
CA MET A 68 4.57 0.34 -6.37
C MET A 68 5.78 1.27 -6.36
N TYR A 69 6.07 1.91 -5.22
CA TYR A 69 7.27 2.74 -5.06
C TYR A 69 8.56 1.93 -5.24
N PHE A 70 8.65 0.75 -4.63
CA PHE A 70 9.79 -0.16 -4.83
C PHE A 70 9.91 -0.59 -6.30
N ARG A 71 8.80 -0.91 -6.97
CA ARG A 71 8.79 -1.34 -8.37
C ARG A 71 9.32 -0.23 -9.29
N LEU A 72 8.87 1.00 -9.08
CA LEU A 72 9.33 2.19 -9.81
C LEU A 72 10.80 2.52 -9.59
N THR A 73 11.28 2.46 -8.34
CA THR A 73 12.63 2.93 -7.99
C THR A 73 13.72 1.89 -8.17
N GLN A 74 13.43 0.62 -7.87
CA GLN A 74 14.44 -0.45 -7.82
C GLN A 74 14.41 -1.36 -9.06
N THR A 75 13.26 -1.55 -9.71
CA THR A 75 13.13 -2.59 -10.76
C THR A 75 13.03 -2.06 -12.19
N LEU A 76 12.81 -0.76 -12.36
CA LEU A 76 12.68 -0.08 -13.65
C LEU A 76 13.99 0.56 -14.16
N HIS A 77 15.14 0.11 -13.64
CA HIS A 77 16.46 0.46 -14.17
C HIS A 77 16.85 -0.48 -15.32
N PHE A 78 16.61 -0.05 -16.56
CA PHE A 78 16.95 -0.81 -17.75
C PHE A 78 18.09 -0.15 -18.53
N ASN A 79 19.18 -0.90 -18.72
CA ASN A 79 20.34 -0.47 -19.53
C ASN A 79 20.13 -0.64 -21.05
N SER A 80 19.01 -1.23 -21.50
CA SER A 80 18.74 -1.50 -22.93
C SER A 80 17.29 -1.18 -23.29
N GLU A 81 17.07 -0.57 -24.45
CA GLU A 81 15.75 -0.06 -24.86
C GLU A 81 14.69 -1.15 -25.00
N SER A 82 15.07 -2.33 -25.52
CA SER A 82 14.15 -3.49 -25.63
C SER A 82 13.66 -3.97 -24.27
N LYS A 83 14.55 -4.08 -23.27
CA LYS A 83 14.17 -4.47 -21.89
C LYS A 83 13.26 -3.42 -21.24
N ARG A 84 13.44 -2.15 -21.60
CA ARG A 84 12.60 -1.04 -21.13
C ARG A 84 11.17 -1.20 -21.63
N PHE A 85 10.97 -1.54 -22.90
CA PHE A 85 9.64 -1.76 -23.47
C PHE A 85 8.87 -2.88 -22.73
N TRP A 86 9.50 -4.04 -22.53
CA TRP A 86 8.90 -5.14 -21.79
C TRP A 86 8.65 -4.80 -20.31
N GLY A 87 9.56 -4.06 -19.68
CA GLY A 87 9.42 -3.61 -18.30
C GLY A 87 8.22 -2.68 -18.09
N TRP A 88 8.08 -1.66 -18.94
CA TRP A 88 6.91 -0.78 -18.91
C TRP A 88 5.62 -1.52 -19.28
N GLY A 89 5.66 -2.40 -20.27
CA GLY A 89 4.52 -3.22 -20.67
C GLY A 89 3.96 -4.08 -19.53
N CYS A 90 4.82 -4.56 -18.62
CA CYS A 90 4.41 -5.29 -17.42
C CYS A 90 3.89 -4.34 -16.30
N PHE A 91 4.47 -3.15 -16.19
CA PHE A 91 4.15 -2.19 -15.14
C PHE A 91 2.78 -1.51 -15.33
N TRP A 92 2.37 -1.21 -16.57
CA TRP A 92 1.08 -0.56 -16.86
C TRP A 92 -0.14 -1.34 -16.32
N PRO A 93 -0.26 -2.67 -16.55
CA PRO A 93 -1.29 -3.49 -15.93
C PRO A 93 -1.25 -3.49 -14.40
N GLU A 94 -0.07 -3.49 -13.78
CA GLU A 94 0.05 -3.42 -12.32
C GLU A 94 -0.53 -2.10 -11.78
N VAL A 95 -0.25 -0.97 -12.44
CA VAL A 95 -0.83 0.34 -12.09
C VAL A 95 -2.34 0.33 -12.22
N TYR A 96 -2.87 -0.24 -13.30
CA TYR A 96 -4.31 -0.36 -13.51
C TYR A 96 -4.99 -1.15 -12.38
N ILE A 97 -4.44 -2.33 -12.04
CA ILE A 97 -4.95 -3.16 -10.93
C ILE A 97 -4.88 -2.41 -9.60
N TRP A 98 -3.78 -1.69 -9.35
CA TRP A 98 -3.60 -0.89 -8.14
C TRP A 98 -4.67 0.21 -8.01
N VAL A 99 -4.98 0.92 -9.10
CA VAL A 99 -6.06 1.93 -9.12
C VAL A 99 -7.42 1.29 -8.86
N MET A 100 -7.71 0.14 -9.49
CA MET A 100 -8.96 -0.59 -9.26
C MET A 100 -9.12 -1.04 -7.80
N LEU A 101 -8.04 -1.49 -7.17
CA LEU A 101 -8.01 -1.81 -5.74
C LEU A 101 -8.36 -0.59 -4.87
N LEU A 102 -7.77 0.56 -5.19
CA LEU A 102 -8.05 1.84 -4.54
C LEU A 102 -9.53 2.23 -4.62
N LEU A 103 -10.13 2.10 -5.79
CA LEU A 103 -11.55 2.38 -6.01
C LEU A 103 -12.46 1.41 -5.25
N ASN A 104 -12.13 0.12 -5.25
CA ASN A 104 -12.86 -0.90 -4.50
C ASN A 104 -12.86 -0.62 -2.99
N TYR A 105 -11.72 -0.18 -2.46
CA TYR A 105 -11.61 0.23 -1.07
C TYR A 105 -12.47 1.45 -0.73
N LEU A 106 -12.49 2.46 -1.59
CA LEU A 106 -13.37 3.63 -1.42
C LEU A 106 -14.85 3.20 -1.40
N GLN A 107 -15.26 2.29 -2.27
CA GLN A 107 -16.61 1.74 -2.29
C GLN A 107 -16.94 0.96 -1.01
N THR A 108 -16.00 0.15 -0.51
CA THR A 108 -16.17 -0.65 0.70
C THR A 108 -16.33 0.20 1.95
N VAL A 109 -15.61 1.33 2.05
CA VAL A 109 -15.72 2.27 3.18
C VAL A 109 -17.01 3.10 3.11
N TRP A 110 -17.44 3.46 1.90
CA TRP A 110 -18.66 4.25 1.70
C TRP A 110 -19.94 3.46 2.00
N ARG A 111 -19.91 2.15 1.79
CA ARG A 111 -21.00 1.23 2.16
C ARG A 111 -21.09 1.06 3.69
#